data_AF-A0A364K6M4-F1
#
_entry.id   AF-A0A364K6M4-F1
#
_cell.length_a   1.000
_cell.length_b   1.000
_cell.length_c   1.000
_cell.angle_alpha   90.00
_cell.angle_beta   90.00
_cell.angle_gamma   90.00
#
_symmetry.space_group_name_H-M   'P 1'
#
loop_
_entity.id
_entity.type
_entity.pdbx_description
1 polymer ?
#
loop_
_entity_poly.entity_id
_entity_poly.type
_entity_poly.pdbx_seq_one_letter_code
_entity_poly.pdbx_strand_id
1 'polypeptide(L)'
;MNVKTGIKVMAIGAHPDDIEYFMGGTLLKYKKRECEICYVVATDGSKGGKIEPNKLIKIRKNESKYAASFLDTEPIFLDFPDGELIYDQKSYNIIRGLIHDNRPDIIFTHNPADYHPDHRVLSQLVSNKCIKNSFKNQGVHLY
;
A
#
# COMPACT_ATOMS: atom_id res chain seq x y z
N MET A 1 -14.06 21.41 17.59
CA MET A 1 -14.33 20.24 16.73
C MET A 1 -13.41 20.37 15.51
N ASN A 2 -12.47 19.45 15.32
CA ASN A 2 -11.59 19.50 14.14
C ASN A 2 -12.40 19.08 12.92
N VAL A 3 -12.70 20.03 12.05
CA VAL A 3 -13.25 19.75 10.73
C VAL A 3 -12.16 19.03 9.94
N LYS A 4 -12.46 17.81 9.49
CA LYS A 4 -11.53 16.99 8.70
C LYS A 4 -11.43 17.64 7.31
N THR A 5 -10.38 18.42 7.05
CA THR A 5 -10.19 19.12 5.78
C THR A 5 -9.20 18.35 4.90
N GLY A 6 -9.70 17.49 4.01
CA GLY A 6 -8.91 16.81 2.97
C GLY A 6 -9.32 15.35 2.74
N ILE A 7 -9.34 14.92 1.47
CA ILE A 7 -9.49 13.50 1.08
C ILE A 7 -8.19 12.77 1.44
N LYS A 8 -8.28 11.60 2.08
CA LYS A 8 -7.13 10.75 2.38
C LYS A 8 -7.05 9.57 1.41
N VAL A 9 -5.91 9.45 0.74
CA VAL A 9 -5.64 8.41 -0.25
C VAL A 9 -4.58 7.45 0.31
N MET A 10 -4.93 6.17 0.42
CA MET A 10 -3.96 5.11 0.70
C MET A 10 -3.55 4.44 -0.61
N ALA A 11 -2.25 4.37 -0.87
CA ALA A 11 -1.68 3.48 -1.87
C ALA A 11 -0.98 2.34 -1.15
N ILE A 12 -1.39 1.11 -1.47
CA ILE A 12 -0.81 -0.10 -0.87
C ILE A 12 -0.36 -1.06 -1.98
N GLY A 13 0.97 -1.18 -2.10
CA GLY A 13 1.67 -2.08 -3.04
C GLY A 13 2.23 -3.31 -2.32
N ALA A 14 2.46 -4.38 -3.08
CA ALA A 14 3.01 -5.62 -2.55
C ALA A 14 4.51 -5.46 -2.34
N HIS A 15 5.23 -4.87 -3.29
CA HIS A 15 6.67 -4.75 -3.30
C HIS A 15 7.14 -3.28 -3.35
N PRO A 16 8.40 -3.01 -2.94
CA PRO A 16 9.01 -1.70 -3.08
C PRO A 16 9.28 -1.32 -4.55
N ASP A 17 8.32 -0.69 -5.24
CA ASP A 17 8.38 -0.15 -6.62
C ASP A 17 6.98 -0.08 -7.24
N ASP A 18 6.08 -0.95 -6.79
CA ASP A 18 4.71 -1.07 -7.29
C ASP A 18 3.98 0.27 -7.35
N ILE A 19 4.00 1.03 -6.25
CA ILE A 19 3.24 2.28 -6.15
C ILE A 19 3.80 3.32 -7.12
N GLU A 20 5.13 3.46 -7.21
CA GLU A 20 5.79 4.35 -8.15
C GLU A 20 5.45 3.98 -9.59
N TYR A 21 5.57 2.69 -9.92
CA TYR A 21 5.42 2.17 -11.26
C TYR A 21 3.99 2.31 -11.77
N PHE A 22 3.00 1.89 -10.97
CA PHE A 22 1.62 1.84 -11.42
C PHE A 22 0.86 3.15 -11.21
N MET A 23 1.23 3.93 -10.19
CA MET A 23 0.35 5.03 -9.77
C MET A 23 1.05 6.27 -9.20
N GLY A 24 2.38 6.37 -9.28
CA GLY A 24 3.12 7.53 -8.76
C GLY A 24 2.64 8.86 -9.36
N GLY A 25 2.40 8.89 -10.68
CA GLY A 25 1.84 10.06 -11.35
C GLY A 25 0.42 10.42 -10.90
N THR A 26 -0.41 9.43 -10.55
CA THR A 26 -1.75 9.64 -10.02
C THR A 26 -1.68 10.20 -8.59
N LEU A 27 -0.81 9.66 -7.74
CA LEU A 27 -0.60 10.18 -6.38
C LEU A 27 -0.10 11.61 -6.38
N LEU A 28 0.80 11.99 -7.30
CA LEU A 28 1.24 13.37 -7.46
C LEU A 28 0.07 14.31 -7.84
N LYS A 29 -0.92 13.83 -8.61
CA LYS A 29 -2.14 14.60 -8.92
C LYS A 29 -3.06 14.76 -7.69
N TYR A 30 -3.09 13.78 -6.79
CA TYR A 30 -3.81 13.90 -5.52
C TYR A 30 -3.08 14.83 -4.54
N LYS A 31 -1.74 14.72 -4.45
CA LYS A 31 -0.91 15.66 -3.69
C LYS A 31 -1.15 17.11 -4.11
N LYS A 32 -1.16 17.39 -5.42
CA LYS A 32 -1.45 18.72 -5.98
C LYS A 32 -2.85 19.26 -5.64
N ARG A 33 -3.77 18.39 -5.21
CA ARG A 33 -5.11 18.74 -4.73
C ARG A 33 -5.18 18.72 -3.19
N GLU A 34 -4.03 18.80 -2.52
CA GLU A 34 -3.92 18.86 -1.06
C GLU A 34 -4.55 17.63 -0.36
N CYS A 35 -4.60 16.50 -1.05
CA CYS A 35 -5.02 15.23 -0.46
C CYS A 35 -3.90 14.64 0.38
N GLU A 36 -4.23 14.05 1.52
CA GLU A 36 -3.28 13.34 2.39
C GLU A 36 -2.94 11.99 1.77
N ILE A 37 -1.65 11.68 1.61
CA ILE A 37 -1.20 10.41 1.01
C ILE A 37 -0.65 9.49 2.10
N CYS A 38 -1.19 8.28 2.19
CA CYS A 38 -0.67 7.18 2.98
C CYS A 38 -0.02 6.15 2.03
N TYR A 39 1.28 5.93 2.21
CA TYR A 39 2.11 5.09 1.35
C TYR A 39 2.46 3.79 2.07
N VAL A 40 2.07 2.64 1.54
CA VAL A 40 2.22 1.36 2.23
C VAL A 40 2.86 0.32 1.32
N VAL A 41 3.91 -0.34 1.81
CA VAL A 41 4.55 -1.47 1.14
C VAL A 41 4.39 -2.72 2.00
N ALA A 42 3.78 -3.76 1.44
CA ALA A 42 3.43 -4.95 2.22
C ALA A 42 4.63 -5.86 2.48
N THR A 43 5.47 -6.11 1.48
CA THR A 43 6.59 -7.05 1.59
C THR A 43 7.94 -6.33 1.62
N ASP A 44 8.97 -7.07 2.02
CA ASP A 44 10.33 -6.54 2.20
C ASP A 44 11.14 -6.38 0.88
N GLY A 45 10.63 -6.93 -0.22
CA GLY A 45 11.27 -6.89 -1.54
C GLY A 45 12.60 -7.66 -1.63
N SER A 46 12.84 -8.59 -0.71
CA SER A 46 14.11 -9.30 -0.54
C SER A 46 14.51 -10.26 -1.67
N LYS A 47 13.60 -10.59 -2.60
CA LYS A 47 13.84 -11.53 -3.71
C LYS A 47 13.87 -10.86 -5.09
N GLY A 48 13.68 -9.55 -5.15
CA GLY A 48 13.70 -8.75 -6.39
C GLY A 48 15.07 -8.50 -7.02
N GLY A 49 16.09 -9.34 -6.77
CA GLY A 49 17.42 -9.12 -7.31
C GLY A 49 18.46 -10.19 -6.93
N LYS A 50 19.72 -9.96 -7.31
CA LYS A 50 20.86 -10.86 -7.03
C LYS A 50 21.71 -10.42 -5.82
N ILE A 51 21.29 -9.37 -5.12
CA ILE A 51 21.97 -8.86 -3.93
C ILE A 51 21.57 -9.72 -2.73
N GLU A 52 22.44 -9.83 -1.72
CA GLU A 52 22.10 -10.51 -0.46
C GLU A 52 20.81 -9.92 0.14
N PRO A 53 19.85 -10.77 0.59
CA PRO A 53 18.51 -10.34 1.00
C PRO A 53 18.47 -9.18 2.01
N ASN A 54 19.20 -9.25 3.12
CA ASN A 54 19.14 -8.22 4.16
C ASN A 54 19.69 -6.88 3.68
N LYS A 55 20.73 -6.92 2.85
CA LYS A 55 21.26 -5.74 2.18
C LYS A 55 20.25 -5.17 1.18
N LEU A 56 19.58 -6.02 0.40
CA LEU A 56 18.59 -5.60 -0.59
C LEU A 56 17.38 -4.92 0.08
N ILE A 57 16.85 -5.49 1.17
CA ILE A 57 15.74 -4.90 1.94
C ILE A 57 16.08 -3.46 2.38
N LYS A 58 17.29 -3.23 2.92
CA LYS A 58 17.72 -1.89 3.37
C LYS A 58 17.80 -0.90 2.21
N ILE A 59 18.30 -1.33 1.06
CA ILE A 59 18.38 -0.51 -0.15
C ILE A 59 16.96 -0.13 -0.59
N ARG A 60 16.08 -1.12 -0.76
CA ARG A 60 14.70 -0.90 -1.22
C ARG A 60 13.88 -0.03 -0.27
N LYS A 61 14.05 -0.17 1.05
CA LYS A 61 13.41 0.74 2.02
C LYS A 61 13.86 2.19 1.84
N ASN A 62 15.14 2.42 1.55
CA ASN A 62 15.64 3.78 1.28
C ASN A 62 15.13 4.32 -0.05
N GLU A 63 15.04 3.48 -1.08
CA GLU A 63 14.45 3.84 -2.38
C GLU A 63 12.97 4.24 -2.23
N SER A 64 12.17 3.44 -1.53
CA SER A 64 10.76 3.78 -1.25
C SER A 64 10.60 5.05 -0.42
N LYS A 65 11.48 5.29 0.57
CA LYS A 65 11.47 6.55 1.32
C LYS A 65 11.77 7.75 0.44
N TYR A 66 12.78 7.61 -0.43
CA TYR A 66 13.12 8.65 -1.39
C TYR A 66 11.95 8.93 -2.34
N ALA A 67 11.31 7.90 -2.89
CA ALA A 67 10.14 8.06 -3.74
C ALA A 67 8.95 8.70 -3.01
N ALA A 68 8.64 8.25 -1.79
CA ALA A 68 7.55 8.81 -0.98
C ALA A 68 7.81 10.25 -0.52
N SER A 69 9.06 10.70 -0.46
CA SER A 69 9.38 12.11 -0.18
C SER A 69 8.80 13.07 -1.24
N PHE A 70 8.63 12.63 -2.49
CA PHE A 70 7.95 13.42 -3.53
C PHE A 70 6.45 13.60 -3.23
N LEU A 71 5.90 12.82 -2.29
CA LEU A 71 4.52 12.83 -1.84
C LEU A 71 4.34 13.46 -0.45
N ASP A 72 5.41 14.00 0.16
CA ASP A 72 5.43 14.53 1.54
C ASP A 72 4.91 13.51 2.57
N THR A 73 5.27 12.25 2.40
CA THR A 73 4.82 11.15 3.27
C THR A 73 5.94 10.17 3.57
N GLU A 74 5.85 9.50 4.72
CA GLU A 74 6.77 8.42 5.11
C GLU A 74 6.12 7.06 4.84
N PRO A 75 6.81 6.12 4.17
CA PRO A 75 6.25 4.80 3.91
C PRO A 75 6.03 3.99 5.18
N ILE A 76 4.92 3.27 5.22
CA ILE A 76 4.66 2.21 6.18
C ILE A 76 5.09 0.89 5.54
N PHE A 77 6.08 0.22 6.14
CA PHE A 77 6.53 -1.11 5.73
C PHE A 77 5.92 -2.16 6.64
N LEU A 78 5.26 -3.18 6.08
CA LEU A 78 4.68 -4.29 6.85
C LEU A 78 5.62 -5.49 6.99
N ASP A 79 6.70 -5.50 6.21
CA ASP A 79 7.81 -6.45 6.30
C ASP A 79 7.38 -7.93 6.19
N PHE A 80 6.32 -8.21 5.42
CA PHE A 80 6.05 -9.59 5.00
C PHE A 80 7.18 -10.09 4.08
N PRO A 81 7.54 -11.39 4.13
CA PRO A 81 8.58 -11.90 3.23
C PRO A 81 8.12 -11.83 1.77
N ASP A 82 8.97 -11.26 0.92
CA ASP A 82 8.76 -11.17 -0.53
C ASP A 82 8.51 -12.56 -1.16
N GLY A 83 7.48 -12.67 -1.99
CA GLY A 83 7.05 -13.90 -2.67
C GLY A 83 6.31 -14.90 -1.78
N GLU A 84 6.03 -14.55 -0.52
CA GLU A 84 5.41 -15.44 0.47
C GLU A 84 4.21 -14.80 1.18
N LEU A 85 3.64 -13.74 0.60
CA LEU A 85 2.44 -13.15 1.18
C LEU A 85 1.26 -14.12 1.00
N ILE A 86 0.70 -14.58 2.12
CA ILE A 86 -0.45 -15.49 2.14
C ILE A 86 -1.68 -14.83 2.76
N TYR A 87 -2.85 -15.30 2.34
CA TYR A 87 -4.11 -14.94 2.99
C TYR A 87 -4.30 -15.80 4.24
N ASP A 88 -3.99 -15.25 5.41
CA ASP A 88 -4.22 -15.88 6.70
C ASP A 88 -4.80 -14.88 7.71
N GLN A 89 -5.10 -15.34 8.92
CA GLN A 89 -5.68 -14.48 9.95
C GLN A 89 -4.73 -13.35 10.39
N LYS A 90 -3.41 -13.57 10.33
CA LYS A 90 -2.39 -12.61 10.75
C LYS A 90 -2.28 -11.48 9.72
N SER A 91 -2.05 -11.79 8.46
CA SER A 91 -1.97 -10.81 7.37
C SER A 91 -3.28 -10.04 7.25
N TYR A 92 -4.41 -10.72 7.37
CA TYR A 92 -5.73 -10.07 7.39
C TYR A 92 -5.89 -9.06 8.53
N ASN A 93 -5.51 -9.41 9.75
CA ASN A 93 -5.65 -8.51 10.89
C ASN A 93 -4.72 -7.30 10.79
N ILE A 94 -3.49 -7.49 10.28
CA ILE A 94 -2.54 -6.40 10.05
C ILE A 94 -3.10 -5.42 9.00
N ILE A 95 -3.49 -5.91 7.82
CA ILE A 95 -4.04 -5.06 6.75
C ILE A 95 -5.33 -4.36 7.21
N ARG A 96 -6.22 -5.08 7.89
CA ARG A 96 -7.45 -4.50 8.44
C ARG A 96 -7.15 -3.40 9.47
N GLY A 97 -6.23 -3.65 10.40
CA GLY A 97 -5.83 -2.68 11.41
C GLY A 97 -5.27 -1.42 10.77
N LEU A 98 -4.37 -1.59 9.80
CA LEU A 98 -3.78 -0.48 9.04
C LEU A 98 -4.84 0.39 8.36
N ILE A 99 -5.81 -0.20 7.66
CA ILE A 99 -6.90 0.52 6.99
C ILE A 99 -7.79 1.21 8.04
N HIS A 100 -8.11 0.53 9.13
CA HIS A 100 -8.93 1.06 10.22
C HIS A 100 -8.29 2.30 10.89
N ASP A 101 -6.99 2.25 11.15
CA ASP A 101 -6.28 3.30 11.88
C ASP A 101 -6.03 4.52 10.99
N ASN A 102 -5.78 4.29 9.70
CA ASN A 102 -5.57 5.36 8.74
C ASN A 102 -6.87 5.99 8.20
N ARG A 103 -8.00 5.27 8.23
CA ARG A 103 -9.31 5.71 7.71
C ARG A 103 -9.22 6.42 6.35
N PRO A 104 -8.61 5.78 5.32
CA PRO A 104 -8.54 6.37 3.99
C PRO A 104 -9.94 6.52 3.39
N ASP A 105 -10.15 7.51 2.54
CA ASP A 105 -11.37 7.67 1.73
C ASP A 105 -11.24 6.91 0.39
N ILE A 106 -10.02 6.80 -0.11
CA ILE A 106 -9.68 6.09 -1.35
C ILE A 106 -8.53 5.14 -1.06
N ILE A 107 -8.63 3.90 -1.52
CA ILE A 107 -7.53 2.92 -1.48
C ILE A 107 -7.18 2.51 -2.90
N PHE A 108 -5.91 2.60 -3.26
CA PHE A 108 -5.37 2.01 -4.48
C PHE A 108 -4.55 0.77 -4.15
N THR A 109 -4.81 -0.31 -4.88
CA THR A 109 -4.06 -1.57 -4.74
C THR A 109 -4.12 -2.36 -6.05
N HIS A 110 -3.48 -3.52 -6.06
CA HIS A 110 -3.34 -4.41 -7.22
C HIS A 110 -4.66 -4.96 -7.74
N ASN A 111 -4.73 -5.19 -9.05
CA ASN A 111 -5.77 -5.98 -9.69
C ASN A 111 -5.82 -7.41 -9.11
N PRO A 112 -7.00 -7.94 -8.72
CA PRO A 112 -7.13 -9.31 -8.22
C PRO A 112 -6.77 -10.40 -9.25
N ALA A 113 -6.69 -10.04 -10.54
CA ALA A 113 -6.29 -10.92 -11.63
C ALA A 113 -4.82 -10.73 -12.08
N ASP A 114 -4.00 -10.00 -11.32
CA ASP A 114 -2.56 -9.83 -11.59
C ASP A 114 -1.82 -11.18 -11.68
N TYR A 115 -0.73 -11.24 -12.44
CA TYR A 115 0.07 -12.46 -12.62
C TYR A 115 0.83 -12.87 -11.35
N HIS A 116 1.24 -11.93 -10.50
CA HIS A 116 2.04 -12.18 -9.31
C HIS A 116 1.17 -12.62 -8.11
N PRO A 117 1.51 -13.73 -7.42
CA PRO A 117 0.72 -14.23 -6.31
C PRO A 117 0.59 -13.22 -5.15
N ASP A 118 1.67 -12.54 -4.75
CA ASP A 118 1.58 -11.51 -3.70
C ASP A 118 0.61 -10.37 -4.06
N HIS A 119 0.56 -9.96 -5.33
CA HIS A 119 -0.34 -8.89 -5.79
C HIS A 119 -1.80 -9.31 -5.60
N ARG A 120 -2.13 -10.53 -6.06
CA ARG A 120 -3.48 -11.09 -5.89
C ARG A 120 -3.86 -11.25 -4.42
N VAL A 121 -2.95 -11.75 -3.59
CA VAL A 121 -3.21 -11.93 -2.16
C VAL A 121 -3.41 -10.59 -1.47
N LEU A 122 -2.56 -9.59 -1.75
CA LEU A 122 -2.72 -8.24 -1.20
C LEU A 122 -4.06 -7.62 -1.63
N SER A 123 -4.41 -7.74 -2.92
CA SER A 123 -5.70 -7.31 -3.45
C SER A 123 -6.87 -7.95 -2.71
N GLN A 124 -6.80 -9.25 -2.44
CA GLN A 124 -7.82 -9.98 -1.66
C GLN A 124 -7.88 -9.49 -0.20
N LEU A 125 -6.73 -9.28 0.45
CA LEU A 125 -6.65 -8.80 1.83
C LEU A 125 -7.26 -7.40 1.99
N VAL A 126 -7.03 -6.51 1.02
CA VAL A 126 -7.62 -5.16 0.97
C VAL A 126 -9.11 -5.22 0.65
N SER A 127 -9.51 -6.03 -0.34
CA SER A 127 -10.89 -6.10 -0.85
C SER A 127 -11.85 -6.81 0.10
N ASN A 128 -11.41 -7.81 0.86
CA ASN A 128 -12.25 -8.63 1.76
C ASN A 128 -12.82 -7.86 2.97
N LYS A 129 -12.71 -6.52 3.03
CA LYS A 129 -13.39 -5.71 4.05
C LYS A 129 -13.80 -4.27 3.70
N CYS A 130 -13.97 -3.89 2.43
CA CYS A 130 -14.74 -2.67 2.10
C CYS A 130 -16.27 -2.91 2.04
N ILE A 131 -16.76 -4.16 2.10
CA ILE A 131 -18.20 -4.47 1.90
C ILE A 131 -18.96 -4.82 3.21
N LYS A 132 -18.30 -5.14 4.32
CA LYS A 132 -19.00 -5.43 5.60
C LYS A 132 -19.10 -4.18 6.51
N ASN A 133 -20.11 -3.36 6.21
CA ASN A 133 -20.97 -2.61 7.16
C ASN A 133 -20.38 -1.62 8.19
N SER A 134 -19.23 -0.96 7.97
CA SER A 134 -18.84 0.17 8.86
C SER A 134 -18.25 1.42 8.19
N PHE A 135 -17.99 1.40 6.88
CA PHE A 135 -17.33 2.52 6.19
C PHE A 135 -18.00 2.78 4.82
N LYS A 136 -19.15 3.47 4.82
CA LYS A 136 -20.00 3.66 3.62
C LYS A 136 -19.39 4.52 2.49
N ASN A 137 -18.23 5.14 2.70
CA ASN A 137 -17.66 6.13 1.77
C ASN A 137 -16.27 5.77 1.19
N GLN A 138 -15.79 4.52 1.35
CA GLN A 138 -14.46 4.13 0.85
C GLN A 138 -14.55 3.54 -0.57
N GLY A 139 -13.83 4.15 -1.52
CA GLY A 139 -13.62 3.60 -2.86
C GLY A 139 -12.32 2.80 -2.94
N VAL A 140 -12.39 1.54 -3.36
CA VAL A 140 -11.19 0.74 -3.71
C VAL A 140 -11.00 0.81 -5.21
N HIS A 141 -9.83 1.25 -5.63
CA HIS A 141 -9.42 1.36 -7.02
C HIS A 141 -8.30 0.36 -7.28
N LEU A 142 -8.50 -0.44 -8.31
CA LEU A 142 -7.59 -1.49 -8.72
C LEU A 142 -6.86 -1.01 -9.97
N TYR A 143 -5.56 -1.28 -10.05
CA TYR A 143 -4.74 -1.01 -11.24
C TYR A 143 -4.13 -2.29 -11.78
#